data_AF-Q4C8M2-F1
#
_entry.id   AF-Q4C8M2-F1
#
_cell.length_a   1.000
_cell.length_b   1.000
_cell.length_c   1.000
_cell.angle_alpha   90.00
_cell.angle_beta   90.00
_cell.angle_gamma   90.00
#
_symmetry.space_group_name_H-M   'P 1'
#
loop_
_entity.id
_entity.type
_entity.pdbx_description
1 polymer ?
#
loop_
_entity_poly.entity_id
_entity_poly.type
_entity_poly.pdbx_seq_one_letter_code
_entity_poly.pdbx_strand_id
1 'polypeptide(L)'
;MLIKIDVSVVQSFENSNSWPDDLIIALENLALARREGKHSIIADLNTLKIIAKCSDLSKNAKISYKKILNDRPKFKAYLSHVSRYIEIIHPCNVNKIDSNSGKDIIKLPYTFFNDSETIQKSILLCKNLQDTEFYKIIAETFCKWKRLNIKPKFEPSLGGGNTISTVYENIQNKKKRLCLCIVDSDKLSPNSSLGSTARNIKQKDDNTSVTTLLYILPVRELENLIPLSILSELMSKNGDRENPFKQLEKIEESSVKEIRNFLDIKEGTRLKK
;
A
#
# COMPACT_ATOMS: atom_id res chain seq x y z
N MET A 1 2.83 -5.55 0.08
CA MET A 1 1.56 -6.10 0.56
C MET A 1 1.79 -7.06 1.74
N LEU A 2 0.86 -7.09 2.70
CA LEU A 2 0.76 -8.16 3.71
C LEU A 2 -0.25 -9.20 3.19
N ILE A 3 0.15 -10.47 3.21
CA ILE A 3 -0.66 -11.59 2.73
C ILE A 3 -0.74 -12.63 3.85
N LYS A 4 -1.95 -12.94 4.29
CA LYS A 4 -2.26 -13.95 5.29
C LYS A 4 -2.75 -15.21 4.58
N ILE A 5 -2.15 -16.35 4.90
CA ILE A 5 -2.70 -17.66 4.54
C ILE A 5 -3.63 -18.06 5.68
N ASP A 6 -4.92 -18.21 5.37
CA ASP A 6 -5.90 -18.67 6.36
C ASP A 6 -5.80 -20.17 6.60
N VAL A 7 -6.25 -20.61 7.78
CA VAL A 7 -6.22 -22.03 8.20
C VAL A 7 -7.02 -22.92 7.24
N SER A 8 -8.08 -22.37 6.64
CA SER A 8 -8.93 -23.07 5.68
C SER A 8 -8.19 -23.55 4.43
N VAL A 9 -7.06 -22.93 4.07
CA VAL A 9 -6.24 -23.33 2.91
C VAL A 9 -5.62 -24.71 3.08
N VAL A 10 -5.22 -25.07 4.31
CA VAL A 10 -4.52 -26.33 4.58
C VAL A 10 -5.43 -27.39 5.21
N GLN A 11 -6.45 -26.98 5.97
CA GLN A 11 -7.37 -27.90 6.64
C GLN A 11 -8.09 -28.82 5.65
N SER A 12 -8.46 -28.30 4.48
CA SER A 12 -9.13 -29.09 3.43
C SER A 12 -8.27 -30.21 2.85
N PHE A 13 -6.95 -30.21 3.12
CA PHE A 13 -5.99 -31.17 2.54
C PHE A 13 -5.10 -31.83 3.60
N GLU A 14 -5.36 -31.65 4.89
CA GLU A 14 -4.52 -32.18 5.97
C GLU A 14 -4.50 -33.72 6.00
N ASN A 15 -5.60 -34.35 5.56
CA ASN A 15 -5.74 -35.81 5.47
C ASN A 15 -5.54 -36.37 4.04
N SER A 16 -5.18 -35.52 3.09
CA SER A 16 -5.00 -35.92 1.69
C SER A 16 -3.59 -36.47 1.47
N ASN A 17 -3.47 -37.54 0.66
CA ASN A 17 -2.18 -38.13 0.31
C ASN A 17 -1.29 -37.19 -0.52
N SER A 18 -1.89 -36.22 -1.22
CA SER A 18 -1.21 -35.17 -1.96
C SER A 18 -2.05 -33.88 -1.93
N TRP A 19 -1.39 -32.75 -2.12
CA TRP A 19 -2.07 -31.46 -2.26
C TRP A 19 -2.34 -31.15 -3.74
N PRO A 20 -3.38 -30.35 -4.07
CA PRO A 20 -3.61 -29.94 -5.45
C PRO A 20 -2.40 -29.21 -6.03
N ASP A 21 -2.04 -29.49 -7.28
CA ASP A 21 -0.91 -28.84 -7.96
C ASP A 21 -1.01 -27.31 -7.92
N ASP A 22 -2.20 -26.77 -8.13
CA ASP A 22 -2.47 -25.33 -8.04
C ASP A 22 -2.14 -24.75 -6.65
N LEU A 23 -2.40 -25.50 -5.57
CA LEU A 23 -2.04 -25.08 -4.22
C LEU A 23 -0.52 -25.09 -4.05
N ILE A 24 0.16 -26.12 -4.56
CA ILE A 24 1.62 -26.21 -4.53
C ILE A 24 2.26 -25.04 -5.28
N ILE A 25 1.78 -24.72 -6.49
CA ILE A 25 2.25 -23.59 -7.30
C ILE A 25 2.06 -22.27 -6.53
N ALA A 26 0.87 -22.02 -5.97
CA ALA A 26 0.60 -20.82 -5.18
C ALA A 26 1.56 -20.69 -4.00
N LEU A 27 1.79 -21.78 -3.26
CA LEU A 27 2.68 -21.78 -2.09
C LEU A 27 4.16 -21.61 -2.46
N GLU A 28 4.61 -22.15 -3.59
CA GLU A 28 5.95 -21.91 -4.15
C GLU A 28 6.13 -20.42 -4.50
N ASN A 29 5.15 -19.84 -5.19
CA ASN A 29 5.16 -18.43 -5.58
C ASN A 29 5.17 -17.51 -4.35
N LEU A 30 4.36 -17.78 -3.33
CA LEU A 30 4.35 -17.01 -2.07
C LEU A 30 5.68 -17.14 -1.33
N ALA A 31 6.29 -18.33 -1.31
CA ALA A 31 7.60 -18.54 -0.71
C ALA A 31 8.72 -17.78 -1.45
N LEU A 32 8.65 -17.71 -2.78
CA LEU A 32 9.53 -16.90 -3.62
C LEU A 32 9.35 -15.40 -3.30
N ALA A 33 8.11 -14.92 -3.27
CA ALA A 33 7.78 -13.53 -2.93
C ALA A 33 8.34 -13.11 -1.57
N ARG A 34 8.23 -14.00 -0.56
CA ARG A 34 8.80 -13.80 0.78
C ARG A 34 10.33 -13.71 0.74
N ARG A 35 10.97 -14.61 -0.01
CA ARG A 35 12.44 -14.72 -0.11
C ARG A 35 13.04 -13.48 -0.75
N GLU A 36 12.40 -12.97 -1.80
CA GLU A 36 12.79 -11.74 -2.49
C GLU A 36 12.39 -10.47 -1.72
N GLY A 37 11.61 -10.62 -0.64
CA GLY A 37 11.12 -9.54 0.20
C GLY A 37 10.10 -8.64 -0.51
N LYS A 38 9.40 -9.15 -1.53
CA LYS A 38 8.37 -8.42 -2.27
C LYS A 38 7.09 -8.28 -1.43
N HIS A 39 6.76 -9.32 -0.67
CA HIS A 39 5.57 -9.37 0.18
C HIS A 39 5.89 -9.92 1.57
N SER A 40 5.10 -9.48 2.56
CA SER A 40 5.11 -10.07 3.91
C SER A 40 4.06 -11.16 3.97
N ILE A 41 4.50 -12.40 4.19
CA ILE A 41 3.62 -13.57 4.29
C ILE A 41 3.45 -13.93 5.76
N ILE A 42 2.22 -14.16 6.19
CA ILE A 42 1.87 -14.54 7.56
C ILE A 42 0.85 -15.68 7.57
N ALA A 43 0.82 -16.43 8.66
CA ALA A 43 -0.20 -17.44 8.96
C ALA A 43 -0.13 -17.82 10.44
N ASP A 44 -1.10 -18.58 10.94
CA ASP A 44 -1.03 -19.15 12.27
C ASP A 44 0.04 -20.25 12.39
N LEU A 45 0.30 -20.67 13.63
CA LEU A 45 1.32 -21.64 13.97
C LEU A 45 1.11 -23.01 13.30
N ASN A 46 -0.13 -23.50 13.29
CA ASN A 46 -0.46 -24.83 12.79
C ASN A 46 -0.39 -24.83 11.26
N THR A 47 -0.97 -23.81 10.62
CA THR A 47 -0.92 -23.61 9.17
C THR A 47 0.51 -23.60 8.66
N LEU A 48 1.42 -22.84 9.30
CA LEU A 48 2.83 -22.82 8.90
C LEU A 48 3.56 -24.15 9.13
N LYS A 49 3.24 -24.87 10.21
CA LYS A 49 3.82 -26.18 10.49
C LYS A 49 3.41 -27.21 9.45
N ILE A 50 2.14 -27.21 9.03
CA ILE A 50 1.61 -28.10 8.01
C ILE A 50 2.30 -27.80 6.66
N ILE A 51 2.29 -26.53 6.22
CA ILE A 51 2.95 -26.12 4.96
C ILE A 51 4.44 -26.49 4.98
N ALA A 52 5.17 -26.20 6.06
CA ALA A 52 6.61 -26.47 6.13
C ALA A 52 6.98 -27.96 6.09
N LYS A 53 6.01 -28.87 6.30
CA LYS A 53 6.17 -30.32 6.26
C LYS A 53 5.68 -30.97 4.96
N CYS A 54 4.88 -30.27 4.15
CA CYS A 54 4.33 -30.78 2.88
C CYS A 54 5.45 -31.34 1.98
N SER A 55 5.39 -32.62 1.62
CA SER A 55 6.42 -33.31 0.82
C SER A 55 6.64 -32.65 -0.54
N ASP A 56 5.57 -32.17 -1.15
CA ASP A 56 5.50 -31.74 -2.55
C ASP A 56 6.15 -30.36 -2.76
N LEU A 57 6.32 -29.59 -1.68
CA LEU A 57 7.06 -28.32 -1.74
C LEU A 57 8.57 -28.54 -1.89
N SER A 58 9.18 -27.67 -2.67
CA SER A 58 10.61 -27.54 -2.83
C SER A 58 11.31 -27.30 -1.50
N LYS A 59 12.58 -27.71 -1.43
CA LYS A 59 13.45 -27.45 -0.26
C LYS A 59 13.51 -25.95 0.05
N ASN A 60 13.53 -25.10 -0.98
CA ASN A 60 13.60 -23.66 -0.83
C ASN A 60 12.30 -23.09 -0.26
N ALA A 61 11.14 -23.54 -0.71
CA ALA A 61 9.86 -23.12 -0.15
C ALA A 61 9.72 -23.52 1.32
N LYS A 62 10.06 -24.77 1.67
CA LYS A 62 10.09 -25.26 3.05
C LYS A 62 10.96 -24.38 3.96
N ILE A 63 12.15 -23.98 3.50
CA ILE A 63 13.03 -23.07 4.23
C ILE A 63 12.37 -21.70 4.44
N SER A 64 11.74 -21.14 3.40
CA SER A 64 10.99 -19.88 3.51
C SER A 64 9.88 -19.96 4.57
N TYR A 65 9.07 -21.03 4.57
CA TYR A 65 7.99 -21.19 5.55
C TYR A 65 8.50 -21.44 6.98
N LYS A 66 9.61 -22.16 7.16
CA LYS A 66 10.29 -22.27 8.47
C LYS A 66 10.77 -20.90 8.97
N LYS A 67 11.27 -20.04 8.08
CA LYS A 67 11.66 -18.67 8.42
C LYS A 67 10.44 -17.81 8.81
N ILE A 68 9.34 -17.91 8.05
CA ILE A 68 8.07 -17.25 8.38
C ILE A 68 7.59 -17.69 9.78
N LEU A 69 7.64 -18.99 10.06
CA LEU A 69 7.29 -19.54 11.38
C LEU A 69 8.11 -18.92 12.52
N ASN A 70 9.42 -18.77 12.33
CA ASN A 70 10.31 -18.14 13.32
C ASN A 70 10.05 -16.63 13.47
N ASP A 71 9.60 -15.95 12.41
CA ASP A 71 9.25 -14.52 12.42
C ASP A 71 7.86 -14.23 13.01
N ARG A 72 7.05 -15.26 13.33
CA ARG A 72 5.66 -15.14 13.77
C ARG A 72 5.39 -14.13 14.89
N PRO A 73 6.24 -13.98 15.94
CA PRO A 73 6.01 -12.98 16.99
C PRO A 73 5.81 -11.55 16.46
N LYS A 74 6.35 -11.24 15.28
CA LYS A 74 6.25 -9.92 14.63
C LYS A 74 4.89 -9.67 13.97
N PHE A 75 4.13 -10.71 13.63
CA PHE A 75 2.93 -10.60 12.79
C PHE A 75 1.81 -9.78 13.43
N LYS A 76 1.65 -9.88 14.75
CA LYS A 76 0.64 -9.09 15.48
C LYS A 76 0.88 -7.59 15.32
N ALA A 77 2.14 -7.15 15.41
CA ALA A 77 2.52 -5.75 15.22
C ALA A 77 2.31 -5.29 13.77
N TYR A 78 2.57 -6.17 12.79
CA TYR A 78 2.37 -5.83 11.38
C TYR A 78 0.88 -5.65 11.09
N LEU A 79 0.07 -6.59 11.54
CA LEU A 79 -1.39 -6.54 11.38
C LEU A 79 -2.00 -5.32 12.07
N SER A 80 -1.50 -4.87 13.21
CA SER A 80 -2.06 -3.70 13.91
C SER A 80 -1.83 -2.36 13.20
N HIS A 81 -0.89 -2.29 12.25
CA HIS A 81 -0.54 -1.06 11.54
C HIS A 81 -0.97 -1.00 10.07
N VAL A 82 -1.50 -2.09 9.52
CA VAL A 82 -2.06 -2.09 8.16
C VAL A 82 -3.58 -1.90 8.21
N SER A 83 -4.09 -1.02 7.35
CA SER A 83 -5.52 -0.82 7.12
C SER A 83 -6.08 -1.77 6.07
N ARG A 84 -5.24 -2.35 5.22
CA ARG A 84 -5.64 -3.26 4.15
C ARG A 84 -4.63 -4.40 3.97
N TYR A 85 -5.12 -5.63 3.80
CA TYR A 85 -4.28 -6.80 3.54
C TYR A 85 -5.05 -7.90 2.78
N ILE A 86 -4.32 -8.87 2.24
CA ILE A 86 -4.90 -10.03 1.56
C ILE A 86 -5.02 -11.20 2.52
N GLU A 87 -6.17 -11.89 2.50
CA GLU A 87 -6.39 -13.16 3.17
C GLU A 87 -6.72 -14.24 2.13
N ILE A 88 -5.86 -15.25 2.04
CA ILE A 88 -6.05 -16.38 1.16
C ILE A 88 -6.94 -17.39 1.87
N ILE A 89 -8.07 -17.74 1.27
CA ILE A 89 -9.08 -18.63 1.86
C ILE A 89 -9.46 -19.77 0.91
N HIS A 90 -9.91 -20.89 1.46
CA HIS A 90 -10.41 -22.03 0.67
C HIS A 90 -11.54 -22.76 1.40
N PRO A 91 -12.67 -23.10 0.73
CA PRO A 91 -13.03 -22.70 -0.62
C PRO A 91 -13.30 -21.19 -0.72
N CYS A 92 -13.10 -20.62 -1.91
CA CYS A 92 -13.37 -19.21 -2.18
C CYS A 92 -14.05 -19.09 -3.54
N ASN A 93 -15.35 -18.80 -3.52
CA ASN A 93 -16.16 -18.78 -4.73
C ASN A 93 -16.07 -17.44 -5.46
N VAL A 94 -15.76 -16.35 -4.76
CA VAL A 94 -15.71 -14.99 -5.32
C VAL A 94 -14.63 -14.17 -4.61
N ASN A 95 -13.86 -13.41 -5.38
CA ASN A 95 -12.93 -12.40 -4.86
C ASN A 95 -13.75 -11.27 -4.23
N LYS A 96 -13.49 -10.93 -2.96
CA LYS A 96 -14.25 -9.87 -2.29
C LYS A 96 -13.42 -9.08 -1.30
N ILE A 97 -13.93 -7.90 -0.95
CA ILE A 97 -13.36 -7.03 0.08
C ILE A 97 -14.34 -7.04 1.26
N ASP A 98 -13.87 -7.53 2.41
CA ASP A 98 -14.60 -7.46 3.67
C ASP A 98 -14.05 -6.28 4.49
N SER A 99 -14.83 -5.19 4.58
CA SER A 99 -14.50 -4.03 5.41
C SER A 99 -15.03 -4.24 6.83
N ASN A 100 -14.19 -4.80 7.72
CA ASN A 100 -14.55 -5.09 9.10
C ASN A 100 -13.61 -4.39 10.08
N SER A 101 -14.15 -3.81 11.16
CA SER A 101 -13.37 -3.21 12.26
C SER A 101 -12.31 -2.19 11.80
N GLY A 102 -12.63 -1.39 10.78
CA GLY A 102 -11.74 -0.37 10.24
C GLY A 102 -10.60 -0.90 9.36
N LYS A 103 -10.69 -2.15 8.88
CA LYS A 103 -9.74 -2.73 7.92
C LYS A 103 -10.45 -3.33 6.72
N ASP A 104 -9.80 -3.23 5.57
CA ASP A 104 -10.21 -3.87 4.33
C ASP A 104 -9.45 -5.20 4.16
N ILE A 105 -10.16 -6.31 4.22
CA ILE A 105 -9.60 -7.64 4.03
C ILE A 105 -9.97 -8.12 2.64
N ILE A 106 -8.98 -8.25 1.76
CA ILE A 106 -9.16 -8.77 0.41
C ILE A 106 -9.10 -10.30 0.47
N LYS A 107 -10.24 -10.96 0.29
CA LYS A 107 -10.34 -12.42 0.30
C LYS A 107 -10.17 -12.98 -1.10
N LEU A 108 -9.17 -13.84 -1.28
CA LEU A 108 -8.81 -14.43 -2.56
C LEU A 108 -8.63 -15.96 -2.44
N PRO A 109 -8.90 -16.73 -3.50
CA PRO A 109 -8.49 -18.13 -3.58
C PRO A 109 -6.96 -18.21 -3.71
N TYR A 110 -6.37 -19.36 -3.33
CA TYR A 110 -4.93 -19.58 -3.54
C TYR A 110 -4.55 -19.54 -5.02
N THR A 111 -5.45 -19.93 -5.93
CA THR A 111 -5.23 -19.92 -7.39
C THR A 111 -4.93 -18.54 -7.95
N PHE A 112 -5.32 -17.46 -7.25
CA PHE A 112 -4.91 -16.11 -7.61
C PHE A 112 -3.37 -15.98 -7.69
N PHE A 113 -2.65 -16.72 -6.86
CA PHE A 113 -1.18 -16.68 -6.80
C PHE A 113 -0.49 -17.71 -7.71
N ASN A 114 -1.21 -18.35 -8.63
CA ASN A 114 -0.60 -19.26 -9.60
C ASN A 114 0.16 -18.50 -10.69
N ASP A 115 -0.31 -17.31 -11.05
CA ASP A 115 0.40 -16.41 -11.94
C ASP A 115 1.51 -15.68 -11.19
N SER A 116 2.76 -15.88 -11.62
CA SER A 116 3.94 -15.24 -11.05
C SER A 116 3.94 -13.71 -11.16
N GLU A 117 3.12 -13.10 -12.02
CA GLU A 117 2.93 -11.64 -12.05
C GLU A 117 2.33 -11.12 -10.74
N THR A 118 1.45 -11.90 -10.08
CA THR A 118 0.72 -11.49 -8.87
C THR A 118 1.59 -11.38 -7.62
N ILE A 119 2.74 -12.06 -7.62
CA ILE A 119 3.74 -12.00 -6.54
C ILE A 119 4.83 -10.95 -6.76
N GLN A 120 4.79 -10.23 -7.89
CA GLN A 120 5.74 -9.15 -8.14
C GLN A 120 5.53 -8.00 -7.15
N LYS A 121 6.51 -7.11 -7.05
CA LYS A 121 6.39 -5.90 -6.19
C LYS A 121 5.06 -5.20 -6.49
N SER A 122 4.38 -4.71 -5.46
CA SER A 122 3.20 -3.87 -5.69
C SER A 122 3.61 -2.59 -6.44
N ILE A 123 2.78 -2.11 -7.35
CA ILE A 123 2.98 -0.85 -8.05
C ILE A 123 2.58 0.29 -7.10
N LEU A 124 3.43 1.32 -7.02
CA LEU A 124 3.07 2.62 -6.46
C LEU A 124 2.94 3.61 -7.62
N LEU A 125 1.70 3.94 -7.96
CA LEU A 125 1.38 4.87 -9.04
C LEU A 125 1.12 6.25 -8.48
N CYS A 126 1.96 7.22 -8.86
CA CYS A 126 1.78 8.63 -8.52
C CYS A 126 1.86 9.50 -9.79
N LYS A 127 1.59 10.80 -9.66
CA LYS A 127 1.62 11.73 -10.80
C LYS A 127 3.00 11.74 -11.46
N ASN A 128 4.05 11.74 -10.65
CA ASN A 128 5.45 11.68 -11.07
C ASN A 128 6.30 10.75 -10.16
N LEU A 129 7.57 10.53 -10.54
CA LEU A 129 8.49 9.67 -9.77
C LEU A 129 9.00 10.32 -8.46
N GLN A 130 9.06 11.64 -8.39
CA GLN A 130 9.46 12.34 -7.16
C GLN A 130 8.42 12.10 -6.05
N ASP A 131 7.13 12.10 -6.39
CA ASP A 131 6.05 11.73 -5.47
C ASP A 131 6.26 10.32 -4.92
N THR A 132 6.60 9.36 -5.79
CA THR A 132 6.83 7.97 -5.36
C THR A 132 8.00 7.85 -4.38
N GLU A 133 9.06 8.65 -4.55
CA GLU A 133 10.20 8.67 -3.63
C GLU A 133 9.84 9.37 -2.31
N PHE A 134 9.04 10.43 -2.35
CA PHE A 134 8.52 11.08 -1.15
C PHE A 134 7.70 10.11 -0.29
N TYR A 135 6.77 9.36 -0.89
CA TYR A 135 6.01 8.34 -0.17
C TYR A 135 6.89 7.18 0.30
N LYS A 136 8.00 6.87 -0.41
CA LYS A 136 9.00 5.93 0.07
C LYS A 136 9.59 6.38 1.39
N ILE A 137 10.02 7.65 1.46
CA ILE A 137 10.59 8.25 2.67
C ILE A 137 9.57 8.21 3.81
N ILE A 138 8.30 8.56 3.55
CA ILE A 138 7.23 8.46 4.56
C ILE A 138 7.08 7.03 5.06
N ALA A 139 6.96 6.05 4.17
CA ALA A 139 6.74 4.66 4.54
C ALA A 139 7.93 4.08 5.35
N GLU A 140 9.17 4.36 4.92
CA GLU A 140 10.37 3.93 5.63
C GLU A 140 10.50 4.61 7.00
N THR A 141 10.18 5.90 7.09
CA THR A 141 10.19 6.66 8.35
C THR A 141 9.13 6.13 9.31
N PHE A 142 7.92 5.85 8.80
CA PHE A 142 6.85 5.23 9.59
C PHE A 142 7.27 3.86 10.14
N CYS A 143 7.88 3.01 9.31
CA CYS A 143 8.37 1.70 9.76
C CYS A 143 9.43 1.85 10.87
N LYS A 144 10.37 2.79 10.75
CA LYS A 144 11.36 3.08 11.80
C LYS A 144 10.70 3.58 13.08
N TRP A 145 9.80 4.56 12.98
CA TRP A 145 9.08 5.14 14.11
C TRP A 145 8.26 4.11 14.89
N LYS A 146 7.57 3.21 14.17
CA LYS A 146 6.80 2.10 14.76
C LYS A 146 7.65 0.88 15.10
N ARG A 147 8.98 0.94 14.92
CA ARG A 147 9.93 -0.17 15.15
C ARG A 147 9.53 -1.45 14.40
N LEU A 148 8.97 -1.28 13.21
CA LEU A 148 8.61 -2.36 12.30
C LEU A 148 9.85 -2.79 11.54
N ASN A 149 10.26 -4.05 11.69
CA ASN A 149 11.35 -4.64 10.92
C ASN A 149 10.88 -5.05 9.52
N ILE A 150 10.34 -4.07 8.79
CA ILE A 150 9.86 -4.19 7.41
C ILE A 150 10.54 -3.10 6.60
N LYS A 151 11.07 -3.47 5.44
CA LYS A 151 11.46 -2.52 4.41
C LYS A 151 10.40 -2.56 3.30
N PRO A 152 9.54 -1.52 3.18
CA PRO A 152 8.57 -1.46 2.09
C PRO A 152 9.25 -1.64 0.74
N LYS A 153 8.73 -2.54 -0.09
CA LYS A 153 9.18 -2.72 -1.47
C LYS A 153 8.00 -2.54 -2.40
N PHE A 154 8.20 -1.69 -3.40
CA PHE A 154 7.24 -1.43 -4.46
C PHE A 154 8.01 -1.09 -5.74
N GLU A 155 7.28 -1.12 -6.85
CA GLU A 155 7.74 -0.61 -8.13
C GLU A 155 7.14 0.78 -8.36
N PRO A 156 7.96 1.83 -8.47
CA PRO A 156 7.46 3.16 -8.78
C PRO A 156 6.95 3.20 -10.21
N SER A 157 5.79 3.81 -10.43
CA SER A 157 5.20 4.00 -11.76
C SER A 157 4.83 5.46 -11.98
N LEU A 158 5.17 5.96 -13.17
CA LEU A 158 4.86 7.31 -13.62
C LEU A 158 3.43 7.36 -14.17
N GLY A 159 2.59 8.22 -13.59
CA GLY A 159 1.24 8.50 -14.10
C GLY A 159 1.21 9.44 -15.30
N GLY A 160 2.21 10.31 -15.46
CA GLY A 160 2.31 11.23 -16.60
C GLY A 160 1.46 12.50 -16.44
N GLY A 161 1.27 12.98 -15.21
CA GLY A 161 0.45 14.17 -14.98
C GLY A 161 -1.03 13.87 -15.23
N ASN A 162 -1.58 14.47 -16.31
CA ASN A 162 -2.99 14.36 -16.66
C ASN A 162 -3.39 12.99 -17.22
N THR A 163 -2.43 12.15 -17.62
CA THR A 163 -2.69 10.82 -18.20
C THR A 163 -2.78 9.70 -17.14
N ILE A 164 -2.59 10.01 -15.86
CA ILE A 164 -2.57 9.02 -14.77
C ILE A 164 -3.86 8.20 -14.69
N SER A 165 -5.00 8.80 -15.01
CA SER A 165 -6.31 8.12 -14.98
C SER A 165 -6.36 6.96 -15.99
N THR A 166 -5.76 7.12 -17.17
CA THR A 166 -5.64 6.06 -18.19
C THR A 166 -4.62 5.01 -17.80
N VAL A 167 -3.49 5.41 -17.20
CA VAL A 167 -2.49 4.44 -16.69
C VAL A 167 -3.11 3.57 -15.59
N TYR A 168 -3.85 4.17 -14.66
CA TYR A 168 -4.53 3.47 -13.58
C TYR A 168 -5.58 2.49 -14.10
N GLU A 169 -6.46 2.94 -15.00
CA GLU A 169 -7.47 2.11 -15.66
C GLU A 169 -6.84 0.91 -16.37
N ASN A 170 -5.73 1.10 -17.09
CA ASN A 170 -5.01 0.02 -17.74
C ASN A 170 -4.44 -1.01 -16.75
N ILE A 171 -3.90 -0.56 -15.61
CA ILE A 171 -3.41 -1.46 -14.56
C ILE A 171 -4.57 -2.25 -13.95
N GLN A 172 -5.67 -1.57 -13.64
CA GLN A 172 -6.89 -2.17 -13.08
C GLN A 172 -7.48 -3.23 -14.01
N ASN A 173 -7.59 -2.94 -15.31
CA ASN A 173 -8.16 -3.86 -16.30
C ASN A 173 -7.31 -5.12 -16.50
N LYS A 174 -5.99 -5.03 -16.33
CA LYS A 174 -5.09 -6.18 -16.43
C LYS A 174 -5.27 -7.17 -15.27
N LYS A 175 -5.59 -6.70 -14.06
CA LYS A 175 -5.77 -7.52 -12.83
C LYS A 175 -4.59 -8.44 -12.49
N LYS A 176 -3.39 -8.14 -12.99
CA LYS A 176 -2.19 -9.00 -12.83
C LYS A 176 -1.29 -8.64 -11.65
N ARG A 177 -1.33 -7.38 -11.21
CA ARG A 177 -0.44 -6.86 -10.15
C ARG A 177 -1.22 -6.00 -9.18
N LEU A 178 -0.78 -6.05 -7.92
CA LEU A 178 -1.29 -5.16 -6.89
C LEU A 178 -0.81 -3.73 -7.13
N CYS A 179 -1.70 -2.74 -7.07
CA CYS A 179 -1.39 -1.33 -7.29
C CYS A 179 -2.02 -0.46 -6.19
N LEU A 180 -1.21 0.42 -5.60
CA LEU A 180 -1.67 1.56 -4.83
C LEU A 180 -1.44 2.81 -5.67
N CYS A 181 -2.52 3.51 -6.00
CA CYS A 181 -2.45 4.81 -6.64
C CYS A 181 -2.67 5.91 -5.60
N ILE A 182 -1.74 6.85 -5.49
CA ILE A 182 -1.86 8.00 -4.59
C ILE A 182 -1.86 9.27 -5.44
N VAL A 183 -2.87 10.10 -5.24
CA VAL A 183 -3.00 11.41 -5.89
C VAL A 183 -3.42 12.45 -4.87
N ASP A 184 -2.96 13.69 -5.07
CA ASP A 184 -3.45 14.84 -4.31
C ASP A 184 -4.88 15.17 -4.72
N SER A 185 -5.67 15.81 -3.85
CA SER A 185 -7.05 16.18 -4.19
C SER A 185 -7.15 17.36 -5.16
N ASP A 186 -6.05 18.12 -5.33
CA ASP A 186 -6.01 19.37 -6.09
C ASP A 186 -7.10 20.38 -5.62
N LYS A 187 -7.57 20.26 -4.38
CA LYS A 187 -8.62 21.13 -3.81
C LYS A 187 -8.06 22.52 -3.48
N LEU A 188 -8.82 23.57 -3.77
CA LEU A 188 -8.47 24.95 -3.44
C LEU A 188 -8.81 25.32 -1.98
N SER A 189 -9.72 24.58 -1.34
CA SER A 189 -10.13 24.79 0.05
C SER A 189 -10.76 23.52 0.64
N PRO A 190 -10.95 23.42 1.97
CA PRO A 190 -11.55 22.24 2.61
C PRO A 190 -12.89 21.82 2.00
N ASN A 191 -13.68 22.78 1.53
CA ASN A 191 -15.03 22.55 0.98
C ASN A 191 -15.08 22.60 -0.55
N SER A 192 -13.95 22.81 -1.25
CA SER A 192 -13.96 22.85 -2.72
C SER A 192 -14.16 21.44 -3.32
N SER A 193 -14.57 21.41 -4.58
CA SER A 193 -14.56 20.18 -5.37
C SER A 193 -13.12 19.71 -5.65
N LEU A 194 -12.97 18.41 -5.93
CA LEU A 194 -11.71 17.83 -6.40
C LEU A 194 -11.23 18.54 -7.65
N GLY A 195 -9.92 18.72 -7.81
CA GLY A 195 -9.34 19.17 -9.07
C GLY A 195 -9.51 18.13 -10.18
N SER A 196 -9.14 18.52 -11.41
CA SER A 196 -9.40 17.72 -12.62
C SER A 196 -8.74 16.35 -12.56
N THR A 197 -7.49 16.26 -12.12
CA THR A 197 -6.73 15.00 -12.03
C THR A 197 -7.43 14.00 -11.11
N ALA A 198 -7.66 14.39 -9.85
CA ALA A 198 -8.29 13.56 -8.82
C ALA A 198 -9.71 13.15 -9.21
N ARG A 199 -10.47 14.06 -9.85
CA ARG A 199 -11.82 13.76 -10.33
C ARG A 199 -11.82 12.73 -11.46
N ASN A 200 -10.94 12.88 -12.44
CA ASN A 200 -10.87 12.00 -13.61
C ASN A 200 -10.48 10.58 -13.22
N ILE A 201 -9.51 10.42 -12.32
CA ILE A 201 -9.12 9.08 -11.85
C ILE A 201 -10.23 8.45 -11.00
N LYS A 202 -10.90 9.24 -10.14
CA LYS A 202 -12.05 8.76 -9.35
C LYS A 202 -13.19 8.23 -10.21
N GLN A 203 -13.44 8.84 -11.37
CA GLN A 203 -14.47 8.39 -12.31
C GLN A 203 -14.14 7.05 -12.98
N LYS A 204 -12.85 6.71 -13.10
CA LYS A 204 -12.37 5.45 -13.70
C LYS A 204 -12.06 4.35 -12.68
N ASP A 205 -12.12 4.68 -11.39
CA ASP A 205 -11.82 3.75 -10.31
C ASP A 205 -12.92 2.70 -10.17
N ASP A 206 -12.54 1.43 -10.27
CA ASP A 206 -13.37 0.32 -9.85
C ASP A 206 -13.10 0.10 -8.37
N ASN A 207 -13.96 0.68 -7.53
CA ASN A 207 -13.85 0.58 -6.07
C ASN A 207 -14.07 -0.85 -5.54
N THR A 208 -14.49 -1.80 -6.39
CA THR A 208 -14.61 -3.22 -6.06
C THR A 208 -13.35 -4.02 -6.42
N SER A 209 -12.38 -3.40 -7.08
CA SER A 209 -11.14 -4.03 -7.49
C SER A 209 -10.35 -4.58 -6.31
N VAL A 210 -10.00 -5.86 -6.39
CA VAL A 210 -9.17 -6.56 -5.41
C VAL A 210 -7.66 -6.38 -5.65
N THR A 211 -7.29 -5.84 -6.82
CA THR A 211 -5.90 -5.64 -7.21
C THR A 211 -5.46 -4.18 -7.17
N THR A 212 -6.38 -3.23 -7.11
CA THR A 212 -6.06 -1.80 -7.12
C THR A 212 -6.71 -1.07 -5.95
N LEU A 213 -6.07 0.02 -5.52
CA LEU A 213 -6.63 0.96 -4.55
C LEU A 213 -6.25 2.38 -4.97
N LEU A 214 -7.25 3.22 -5.18
CA LEU A 214 -7.08 4.66 -5.30
C LEU A 214 -7.14 5.31 -3.92
N TYR A 215 -6.13 6.12 -3.59
CA TYR A 215 -6.09 6.94 -2.39
C TYR A 215 -5.93 8.42 -2.78
N ILE A 216 -7.00 9.19 -2.62
CA ILE A 216 -7.00 10.63 -2.86
C ILE A 216 -6.69 11.32 -1.53
N LEU A 217 -5.55 12.00 -1.46
CA LEU A 217 -5.13 12.71 -0.26
C LEU A 217 -5.95 13.98 -0.05
N PRO A 218 -6.28 14.33 1.21
CA PRO A 218 -7.03 15.53 1.55
C PRO A 218 -6.14 16.79 1.57
N VAL A 219 -5.21 16.90 0.62
CA VAL A 219 -4.33 18.07 0.42
C VAL A 219 -4.40 18.52 -1.03
N ARG A 220 -4.06 19.79 -1.29
CA ARG A 220 -3.96 20.33 -2.65
C ARG A 220 -2.79 19.72 -3.39
N GLU A 221 -1.62 19.72 -2.77
CA GLU A 221 -0.38 19.19 -3.32
C GLU A 221 0.38 18.39 -2.25
N LEU A 222 1.24 17.49 -2.70
CA LEU A 222 2.14 16.71 -1.85
C LEU A 222 2.92 17.55 -0.85
N GLU A 223 3.39 18.74 -1.25
CA GLU A 223 4.17 19.65 -0.41
C GLU A 223 3.42 20.10 0.85
N ASN A 224 2.08 20.12 0.80
CA ASN A 224 1.27 20.46 1.96
C ASN A 224 1.39 19.41 3.09
N LEU A 225 1.85 18.20 2.79
CA LEU A 225 2.13 17.15 3.80
C LEU A 225 3.43 17.39 4.58
N ILE A 226 4.29 18.31 4.14
CA ILE A 226 5.58 18.54 4.81
C ILE A 226 5.33 19.21 6.18
N PRO A 227 5.76 18.59 7.28
CA PRO A 227 5.62 19.18 8.61
C PRO A 227 6.33 20.53 8.74
N LEU A 228 5.73 21.46 9.49
CA LEU A 228 6.35 22.77 9.78
C LEU A 228 7.71 22.66 10.42
N SER A 229 7.92 21.65 11.28
CA SER A 229 9.22 21.44 11.94
C SER A 229 10.34 21.17 10.94
N ILE A 230 10.06 20.39 9.88
CA ILE A 230 11.04 20.12 8.81
C ILE A 230 11.29 21.39 8.00
N LEU A 231 10.24 22.12 7.64
CA LEU A 231 10.39 23.39 6.93
C LEU A 231 11.22 24.38 7.76
N SER A 232 10.93 24.52 9.06
CA SER A 232 11.66 25.41 9.98
C SER A 232 13.17 25.13 9.96
N GLU A 233 13.55 23.86 10.04
CA GLU A 233 14.97 23.46 10.04
C GLU A 233 15.66 23.83 8.72
N LEU A 234 14.99 23.63 7.57
CA LEU A 234 15.52 23.99 6.25
C LEU A 234 15.65 25.51 6.06
N MET A 235 14.81 26.27 6.76
CA MET A 235 14.66 27.72 6.62
C MET A 235 15.59 28.49 7.54
N SER A 236 15.92 27.95 8.71
CA SER A 236 16.99 28.47 9.58
C SER A 236 18.35 28.57 8.86
N LYS A 237 18.50 27.84 7.74
CA LYS A 237 19.70 27.83 6.89
C LYS A 237 19.65 28.85 5.74
N ASN A 238 18.52 29.56 5.51
CA ASN A 238 18.30 30.49 4.40
C ASN A 238 17.43 31.71 4.81
N GLY A 239 18.04 32.87 5.03
CA GLY A 239 17.38 34.08 5.57
C GLY A 239 16.24 34.68 4.72
N ASP A 240 16.27 34.53 3.40
CA ASP A 240 15.32 35.19 2.47
C ASP A 240 13.86 34.68 2.56
N ARG A 241 13.62 33.62 3.34
CA ARG A 241 12.32 32.95 3.39
C ARG A 241 11.62 33.06 4.76
N GLU A 242 12.17 33.84 5.69
CA GLU A 242 11.65 33.98 7.06
C GLU A 242 10.19 34.47 7.11
N ASN A 243 9.81 35.42 6.23
CA ASN A 243 8.47 36.01 6.22
C ASN A 243 7.35 35.04 5.78
N PRO A 244 7.47 34.31 4.63
CA PRO A 244 6.51 33.27 4.27
C PRO A 244 6.34 32.18 5.34
N PHE A 245 7.42 31.81 6.01
CA PHE A 245 7.37 30.77 7.06
C PHE A 245 6.62 31.24 8.30
N LYS A 246 6.85 32.47 8.77
CA LYS A 246 6.07 33.09 9.86
C LYS A 246 4.58 33.13 9.56
N GLN A 247 4.18 33.28 8.29
CA GLN A 247 2.77 33.21 7.90
C GLN A 247 2.20 31.80 8.04
N LEU A 248 2.97 30.77 7.64
CA LEU A 248 2.56 29.38 7.82
C LEU A 248 2.43 29.00 9.30
N GLU A 249 3.32 29.48 10.17
CA GLU A 249 3.22 29.29 11.63
C GLU A 249 1.93 29.91 12.18
N LYS A 250 1.64 31.16 11.81
CA LYS A 250 0.39 31.82 12.21
C LYS A 250 -0.85 31.06 11.77
N ILE A 251 -0.84 30.45 10.59
CA ILE A 251 -1.96 29.62 10.12
C ILE A 251 -2.12 28.39 11.00
N GLU A 252 -1.03 27.69 11.34
CA GLU A 252 -1.06 26.49 12.17
C GLU A 252 -1.61 26.74 13.58
N GLU A 253 -1.30 27.92 14.14
CA GLU A 253 -1.77 28.37 15.46
C GLU A 253 -3.20 28.93 15.45
N SER A 254 -3.77 29.16 14.27
CA SER A 254 -5.10 29.76 14.11
C SER A 254 -6.24 28.73 14.17
N SER A 255 -7.47 29.24 14.29
CA SER A 255 -8.69 28.43 14.17
C SER A 255 -8.90 27.83 12.78
N VAL A 256 -8.15 28.28 11.76
CA VAL A 256 -8.28 27.87 10.35
C VAL A 256 -7.07 27.08 9.85
N LYS A 257 -6.32 26.42 10.75
CA LYS A 257 -5.11 25.63 10.41
C LYS A 257 -5.27 24.64 9.26
N GLU A 258 -6.48 24.09 9.07
CA GLU A 258 -6.81 23.19 7.95
C GLU A 258 -6.59 23.81 6.57
N ILE A 259 -6.61 25.14 6.45
CA ILE A 259 -6.31 25.86 5.20
C ILE A 259 -4.90 25.54 4.71
N ARG A 260 -3.96 25.23 5.62
CA ARG A 260 -2.59 24.83 5.27
C ARG A 260 -2.55 23.71 4.24
N ASN A 261 -3.47 22.76 4.34
CA ASN A 261 -3.55 21.61 3.44
C ASN A 261 -3.93 22.00 2.00
N PHE A 262 -4.40 23.23 1.78
CA PHE A 262 -4.95 23.68 0.50
C PHE A 262 -4.24 24.91 -0.09
N LEU A 263 -3.16 25.35 0.55
CA LEU A 263 -2.31 26.43 0.03
C LEU A 263 -1.57 25.94 -1.22
N ASP A 264 -1.49 26.80 -2.24
CA ASP A 264 -0.51 26.67 -3.31
C ASP A 264 0.87 27.02 -2.76
N ILE A 265 1.67 26.01 -2.41
CA ILE A 265 3.01 26.21 -1.84
C ILE A 265 4.02 26.49 -2.96
N LYS A 266 3.80 25.97 -4.17
CA LYS A 266 4.71 26.12 -5.31
C LYS A 266 4.66 27.51 -5.92
N GLU A 267 3.46 27.95 -6.31
CA GLU A 267 3.25 29.22 -7.01
C GLU A 267 2.85 30.36 -6.06
N GLY A 268 2.49 30.00 -4.82
CA GLY A 268 2.00 30.91 -3.81
C GLY A 268 0.49 31.15 -3.92
N THR A 269 -0.14 31.34 -2.76
CA THR A 269 -1.58 31.65 -2.68
C THR A 269 -1.77 33.15 -2.61
N ARG A 270 -2.44 33.73 -3.62
CA ARG A 270 -2.79 35.16 -3.64
C ARG A 270 -4.26 35.34 -3.30
N LEU A 271 -4.58 36.37 -2.52
CA LEU A 271 -5.93 36.90 -2.47
C LEU A 271 -6.32 37.34 -3.88
N LYS A 272 -7.49 36.88 -4.36
CA LYS A 272 -8.11 37.49 -5.54
C LYS A 272 -8.30 38.97 -5.20
N LYS A 273 -7.66 39.84 -5.99
CA LYS A 273 -7.94 41.27 -5.97
C LYS A 273 -9.36 41.52 -6.45
#